data_AF-A0A972QHF1-F1
#
_entry.id   AF-A0A972QHF1-F1
#
_cell.length_a   1.000
_cell.length_b   1.000
_cell.length_c   1.000
_cell.angle_alpha   90.00
_cell.angle_beta   90.00
_cell.angle_gamma   90.00
#
_symmetry.space_group_name_H-M   'P 1'
#
loop_
_entity.id
_entity.type
_entity.pdbx_description
1 polymer ?
#
loop_
_entity_poly.entity_id
_entity_poly.type
_entity_poly.pdbx_seq_one_letter_code
_entity_poly.pdbx_strand_id
1 'polypeptide(L)'
;AVQTGGPSGGCIPESLLDLPVDFDQLDKAGSMMGSGGMIIMDEDSCMVDIAEYFINFLEGESCGKCLPCREGLKRMSQILTGITEGRGQDSDIDLLERLSAALVDSSLCALGSTAPNPVLTTLRYFRDEYEAHIKDKRCPAGVCKALITYSIDEEKCPGCGMCVKDCPVEAITDMGKKKPVILDREKCIKCGACYDVCKLGAVIRK
;
A
#
# COMPACT_ATOMS: atom_id res chain seq x y z
N ALA A 1 11.98 1.22 -2.61
CA ALA A 1 12.18 1.81 -1.28
C ALA A 1 12.87 0.80 -0.35
N VAL A 2 13.48 1.26 0.74
CA VAL A 2 14.07 0.38 1.76
C VAL A 2 13.56 0.79 3.13
N GLN A 3 13.02 -0.16 3.89
CA GLN A 3 12.64 0.01 5.28
C GLN A 3 13.78 -0.51 6.16
N THR A 4 14.20 0.25 7.17
CA THR A 4 15.34 -0.15 8.03
C THR A 4 14.96 -0.20 9.51
N GLY A 5 15.62 -1.07 10.25
CA GLY A 5 15.59 -1.16 11.71
C GLY A 5 14.60 -2.19 12.28
N GLY A 6 13.38 -2.27 11.77
CA GLY A 6 12.33 -3.14 12.29
C GLY A 6 10.95 -2.48 12.15
N PRO A 7 9.86 -3.04 12.69
CA PRO A 7 8.50 -2.58 12.36
C PRO A 7 8.19 -1.10 12.65
N SER A 8 8.92 -0.45 13.57
CA SER A 8 8.80 0.98 13.90
C SER A 8 9.84 1.87 13.19
N GLY A 9 10.56 1.31 12.22
CA GLY A 9 11.51 2.04 11.38
C GLY A 9 10.84 2.71 10.19
N GLY A 10 11.53 3.68 9.60
CA GLY A 10 11.03 4.45 8.48
C GLY A 10 11.34 3.82 7.12
N CYS A 11 10.70 4.35 6.08
CA CYS A 11 10.94 3.99 4.69
C CYS A 11 11.81 5.05 4.00
N ILE A 12 12.82 4.59 3.28
CA ILE A 12 13.80 5.42 2.57
C ILE A 12 13.58 5.23 1.05
N PRO A 13 13.44 6.31 0.27
CA PRO A 13 13.26 6.21 -1.18
C PRO A 13 14.56 5.86 -1.89
N GLU A 14 14.45 5.44 -3.16
CA GLU A 14 15.59 5.15 -4.03
C GLU A 14 16.54 6.35 -4.19
N SER A 15 16.02 7.57 -4.13
CA SER A 15 16.83 8.79 -4.22
C SER A 15 17.86 8.96 -3.11
N LEU A 16 17.75 8.18 -2.02
CA LEU A 16 18.67 8.17 -0.89
C LEU A 16 19.39 6.81 -0.74
N LEU A 17 19.50 6.01 -1.82
CA LEU A 17 20.08 4.66 -1.76
C LEU A 17 21.56 4.66 -1.33
N ASP A 18 22.33 5.70 -1.70
CA ASP A 18 23.74 5.85 -1.33
C ASP A 18 23.95 6.39 0.10
N LEU A 19 22.88 6.54 0.89
CA LEU A 19 22.96 7.01 2.27
C LEU A 19 23.79 6.02 3.11
N PRO A 20 24.85 6.46 3.81
CA PRO A 20 25.60 5.60 4.72
C PRO A 20 24.69 5.00 5.80
N VAL A 21 24.88 3.71 6.05
CA VAL A 21 24.16 2.98 7.10
C VAL A 21 24.82 3.29 8.44
N ASP A 22 24.41 4.39 9.05
CA ASP A 22 24.81 4.81 10.40
C ASP A 22 23.62 5.37 11.19
N PHE A 23 23.75 5.45 12.52
CA PHE A 23 22.66 5.87 13.40
C PHE A 23 22.15 7.28 13.07
N ASP A 24 23.05 8.25 12.90
CA ASP A 24 22.70 9.66 12.75
C ASP A 24 22.10 9.98 11.36
N GLN A 25 22.58 9.32 10.31
CA GLN A 25 22.11 9.52 8.94
C GLN A 25 20.74 8.87 8.72
N LEU A 26 20.52 7.68 9.29
CA LEU A 26 19.21 7.03 9.21
C LEU A 26 18.15 7.82 9.98
N ASP A 27 18.48 8.36 11.15
CA ASP A 27 17.58 9.21 11.93
C ASP A 27 17.19 10.48 11.15
N LYS A 28 18.13 11.11 10.43
CA LYS A 28 17.83 12.27 9.55
C LYS A 28 16.89 11.93 8.39
N ALA A 29 16.97 10.70 7.89
CA ALA A 29 16.06 10.20 6.86
C ALA A 29 14.65 9.88 7.41
N GLY A 30 14.45 9.94 8.73
CA GLY A 30 13.21 9.54 9.41
C GLY A 30 13.10 8.03 9.62
N SER A 31 14.20 7.30 9.43
CA SER A 31 14.31 5.89 9.75
C SER A 31 15.14 5.70 11.02
N MET A 32 15.56 4.47 11.30
CA MET A 32 16.48 4.17 12.39
C MET A 32 17.27 2.89 12.10
N MET A 33 18.41 2.73 12.78
CA MET A 33 19.23 1.51 12.68
C MET A 33 18.53 0.27 13.28
N GLY A 34 17.78 0.45 14.39
CA GLY A 34 17.03 -0.62 15.06
C GLY A 34 17.86 -1.89 15.30
N SER A 35 17.33 -3.04 14.86
CA SER A 35 18.01 -4.35 14.91
C SER A 35 18.93 -4.64 13.72
N GLY A 36 19.08 -3.69 12.78
CA GLY A 36 19.80 -3.88 11.51
C GLY A 36 18.99 -4.65 10.45
N GLY A 37 17.70 -4.93 10.70
CA GLY A 37 16.81 -5.51 9.69
C GLY A 37 16.54 -4.53 8.55
N MET A 38 16.52 -5.02 7.32
CA MET A 38 16.21 -4.23 6.13
C MET A 38 15.19 -4.98 5.26
N ILE A 39 14.14 -4.28 4.84
CA ILE A 39 13.14 -4.80 3.90
C ILE A 39 13.21 -3.97 2.63
N ILE A 40 13.52 -4.62 1.52
CA ILE A 40 13.62 -4.01 0.19
C ILE A 40 12.26 -4.15 -0.49
N MET A 41 11.75 -3.04 -1.00
CA MET A 41 10.47 -2.94 -1.69
C MET A 41 10.70 -2.36 -3.09
N ASP A 42 10.15 -3.01 -4.10
CA ASP A 42 10.18 -2.61 -5.51
C ASP A 42 8.92 -1.79 -5.87
N GLU A 43 8.76 -1.48 -7.15
CA GLU A 43 7.61 -0.74 -7.70
C GLU A 43 6.27 -1.48 -7.62
N ASP A 44 6.29 -2.80 -7.44
CA ASP A 44 5.11 -3.63 -7.25
C ASP A 44 4.66 -3.69 -5.78
N SER A 45 5.34 -2.95 -4.89
CA SER A 45 5.02 -2.82 -3.48
C SER A 45 4.32 -1.48 -3.19
N CYS A 46 3.13 -1.50 -2.59
CA CYS A 46 2.38 -0.29 -2.24
C CYS A 46 2.86 0.29 -0.91
N MET A 47 3.32 1.54 -0.87
CA MET A 47 3.85 2.14 0.36
C MET A 47 2.75 2.43 1.39
N VAL A 48 1.52 2.68 0.95
CA VAL A 48 0.35 2.84 1.84
C VAL A 48 -0.01 1.52 2.53
N ASP A 49 0.03 0.41 1.79
CA ASP A 49 -0.22 -0.95 2.31
C ASP A 49 0.86 -1.37 3.31
N ILE A 50 2.13 -1.04 3.01
CA ILE A 50 3.25 -1.29 3.92
C ILE A 50 3.08 -0.49 5.23
N ALA A 51 2.68 0.78 5.14
CA ALA A 51 2.40 1.58 6.33
C ALA A 51 1.24 0.97 7.14
N GLU A 52 0.16 0.53 6.47
CA GLU A 52 -0.95 -0.18 7.12
C GLU A 52 -0.48 -1.45 7.84
N TYR A 53 0.30 -2.29 7.17
CA TYR A 53 0.83 -3.52 7.73
C TYR A 53 1.62 -3.28 9.02
N PHE A 54 2.57 -2.33 9.00
CA PHE A 54 3.37 -2.03 10.19
C PHE A 54 2.55 -1.41 11.32
N ILE A 55 1.61 -0.52 11.01
CA ILE A 55 0.74 0.06 12.04
C ILE A 55 -0.15 -1.01 12.67
N ASN A 56 -0.72 -1.93 11.89
CA ASN A 56 -1.51 -3.05 12.40
C ASN A 56 -0.67 -3.97 13.31
N PHE A 57 0.57 -4.24 12.91
CA PHE A 57 1.51 -5.00 13.74
C PHE A 57 1.80 -4.28 15.07
N LEU A 58 2.15 -3.00 15.01
CA LEU A 58 2.49 -2.18 16.18
C LEU A 58 1.28 -1.96 17.11
N GLU A 59 0.06 -1.89 16.57
CA GLU A 59 -1.17 -1.87 17.36
C GLU A 59 -1.29 -3.16 18.18
N GLY A 60 -1.04 -4.32 17.57
CA GLY A 60 -1.05 -5.62 18.24
C GLY A 60 0.02 -5.78 19.32
N GLU A 61 1.18 -5.16 19.12
CA GLU A 61 2.29 -5.14 20.09
C GLU A 61 2.17 -4.04 21.17
N SER A 62 1.15 -3.18 21.08
CA SER A 62 0.94 -2.13 22.06
C SER A 62 0.53 -2.70 23.43
N CYS A 63 1.25 -2.32 24.49
CA CYS A 63 0.87 -2.69 25.86
C CYS A 63 -0.39 -1.95 26.37
N GLY A 64 -0.91 -0.98 25.61
CA GLY A 64 -2.16 -0.27 25.92
C GLY A 64 -2.09 0.73 27.10
N LYS A 65 -0.91 0.97 27.67
CA LYS A 65 -0.75 1.80 28.88
C LYS A 65 -0.98 3.29 28.65
N CYS A 66 -0.45 3.86 27.56
CA CYS A 66 -0.64 5.27 27.23
C CYS A 66 -1.75 5.44 26.20
N LEU A 67 -2.64 6.39 26.46
CA LEU A 67 -3.77 6.74 25.59
C LEU A 67 -3.35 7.11 24.16
N PRO A 68 -2.32 7.96 23.91
CA PRO A 68 -1.92 8.30 22.55
C PRO A 68 -1.49 7.08 21.74
N CYS A 69 -0.70 6.16 22.32
CA CYS A 69 -0.31 4.93 21.62
C CYS A 69 -1.52 4.01 21.40
N ARG A 70 -2.31 3.72 22.45
CA ARG A 70 -3.42 2.75 22.36
C ARG A 70 -4.52 3.18 21.38
N GLU A 71 -5.02 4.40 21.52
CA GLU A 71 -6.13 4.88 20.70
C GLU A 71 -5.63 5.48 19.38
N GLY A 72 -4.44 6.08 19.39
CA GLY A 72 -3.88 6.69 18.19
C GLY A 72 -3.43 5.65 17.17
N LEU A 73 -2.76 4.56 17.57
CA LEU A 73 -2.42 3.46 16.65
C LEU A 73 -3.67 2.84 16.03
N LYS A 74 -4.67 2.54 16.86
CA LYS A 74 -5.96 2.03 16.41
C LYS A 74 -6.64 2.97 15.40
N ARG A 75 -6.58 4.27 15.66
CA ARG A 75 -7.14 5.26 14.72
C ARG A 75 -6.34 5.34 13.42
N MET A 76 -5.01 5.28 13.49
CA MET A 76 -4.14 5.26 12.31
C MET A 76 -4.39 4.01 11.45
N SER A 77 -4.49 2.84 12.06
CA SER A 77 -4.87 1.58 11.41
C SER A 77 -6.18 1.74 10.63
N GLN A 78 -7.25 2.21 11.29
CA GLN A 78 -8.56 2.41 10.66
C GLN A 78 -8.53 3.38 9.46
N ILE A 79 -7.71 4.43 9.54
CA ILE A 79 -7.55 5.39 8.46
C ILE A 79 -6.82 4.72 7.29
N LEU A 80 -5.70 4.05 7.54
CA LEU A 80 -4.91 3.38 6.51
C LEU A 80 -5.71 2.28 5.81
N THR A 81 -6.40 1.42 6.57
CA THR A 81 -7.36 0.44 6.02
C THR A 81 -8.45 1.13 5.21
N GLY A 82 -8.95 2.27 5.67
CA GLY A 82 -9.91 3.08 4.91
C GLY A 82 -9.34 3.53 3.56
N ILE A 83 -8.09 3.98 3.52
CA ILE A 83 -7.41 4.43 2.30
C ILE A 83 -7.18 3.24 1.35
N THR A 84 -6.68 2.11 1.82
CA THR A 84 -6.42 0.91 0.99
C THR A 84 -7.71 0.23 0.50
N GLU A 85 -8.82 0.39 1.22
CA GLU A 85 -10.16 -0.03 0.78
C GLU A 85 -10.88 0.99 -0.11
N GLY A 86 -10.27 2.14 -0.39
CA GLY A 86 -10.86 3.21 -1.22
C GLY A 86 -11.89 4.09 -0.53
N ARG A 87 -12.04 3.97 0.78
CA ARG A 87 -12.85 4.85 1.64
C ARG A 87 -12.08 6.08 2.15
N GLY A 88 -10.84 6.29 1.68
CA GLY A 88 -10.01 7.44 2.07
C GLY A 88 -10.62 8.80 1.70
N GLN A 89 -10.35 9.79 2.55
CA GLN A 89 -10.79 11.18 2.47
C GLN A 89 -9.60 12.12 2.42
N ASP A 90 -9.76 13.31 1.82
CA ASP A 90 -8.66 14.29 1.72
C ASP A 90 -8.11 14.71 3.10
N SER A 91 -8.97 14.73 4.13
CA SER A 91 -8.58 15.05 5.51
C SER A 91 -7.79 13.96 6.22
N ASP A 92 -7.70 12.76 5.65
CA ASP A 92 -7.05 11.62 6.31
C ASP A 92 -5.53 11.82 6.42
N ILE A 93 -4.90 12.44 5.43
CA ILE A 93 -3.46 12.75 5.47
C ILE A 93 -3.15 13.69 6.64
N ASP A 94 -3.87 14.80 6.74
CA ASP A 94 -3.69 15.77 7.83
C ASP A 94 -3.96 15.13 9.20
N LEU A 95 -4.93 14.23 9.27
CA LEU A 95 -5.24 13.50 10.50
C LEU A 95 -4.12 12.53 10.89
N LEU A 96 -3.54 11.80 9.92
CA LEU A 96 -2.39 10.92 10.15
C LEU A 96 -1.17 11.70 10.65
N GLU A 97 -0.88 12.87 10.09
CA GLU A 97 0.23 13.74 10.54
C GLU A 97 0.02 14.21 11.99
N ARG A 98 -1.21 14.65 12.32
CA ARG A 98 -1.55 15.10 13.67
C ARG A 98 -1.50 13.98 14.70
N LEU A 99 -1.99 12.79 14.35
CA LEU A 99 -1.90 11.62 15.21
C LEU A 99 -0.44 11.22 15.43
N SER A 100 0.36 11.20 14.36
CA SER A 100 1.78 10.88 14.44
C SER A 100 2.53 11.80 15.38
N ALA A 101 2.32 13.12 15.28
CA ALA A 101 2.91 14.09 16.21
C ALA A 101 2.50 13.84 17.67
N ALA A 102 1.21 13.56 17.92
CA ALA A 102 0.72 13.26 19.26
C ALA A 102 1.34 11.97 19.86
N LEU A 103 1.58 10.95 19.04
CA LEU A 103 2.26 9.73 19.46
C LEU A 103 3.72 9.99 19.83
N VAL A 104 4.45 10.75 19.01
CA VAL A 104 5.86 11.12 19.25
C VAL A 104 5.99 11.88 20.57
N ASP A 105 5.13 12.88 20.80
CA ASP A 105 5.27 13.81 21.93
C ASP A 105 4.74 13.25 23.26
N SER A 106 3.75 12.36 23.21
CA SER A 106 2.97 11.98 24.41
C SER A 106 3.05 10.51 24.80
N SER A 107 3.78 9.68 24.04
CA SER A 107 3.95 8.26 24.37
C SER A 107 4.95 8.03 25.51
N LEU A 108 4.68 7.01 26.34
CA LEU A 108 5.51 6.71 27.51
C LEU A 108 6.79 5.93 27.19
N CYS A 109 6.86 5.26 26.02
CA CYS A 109 7.98 4.39 25.66
C CYS A 109 8.36 4.55 24.19
N ALA A 110 9.54 4.04 23.84
CA ALA A 110 10.10 4.12 22.50
C ALA A 110 9.19 3.51 21.42
N LEU A 111 8.46 2.43 21.74
CA LEU A 111 7.50 1.85 20.78
C LEU A 111 6.44 2.88 20.40
N GLY A 112 5.81 3.53 21.38
CA GLY A 112 4.77 4.52 21.09
C GLY A 112 5.30 5.74 20.35
N SER A 113 6.52 6.21 20.66
CA SER A 113 7.09 7.38 20.02
C SER A 113 7.64 7.11 18.60
N THR A 114 8.05 5.89 18.30
CA THR A 114 8.61 5.49 16.98
C THR A 114 7.61 4.76 16.09
N ALA A 115 6.52 4.25 16.66
CA ALA A 115 5.44 3.62 15.93
C ALA A 115 4.90 4.41 14.71
N PRO A 116 4.82 5.75 14.73
CA PRO A 116 4.34 6.50 13.56
C PRO A 116 5.39 6.68 12.44
N ASN A 117 6.65 6.26 12.63
CA ASN A 117 7.72 6.47 11.64
C ASN A 117 7.42 5.90 10.25
N PRO A 118 6.84 4.68 10.10
CA PRO A 118 6.44 4.17 8.79
C PRO A 118 5.50 5.15 8.08
N VAL A 119 4.49 5.68 8.79
CA VAL A 119 3.52 6.64 8.23
C VAL A 119 4.16 7.99 7.93
N LEU A 120 4.97 8.53 8.85
CA LEU A 120 5.64 9.82 8.64
C LEU A 120 6.56 9.81 7.43
N THR A 121 7.32 8.73 7.24
CA THR A 121 8.24 8.61 6.12
C THR A 121 7.54 8.30 4.80
N THR A 122 6.49 7.47 4.80
CA THR A 122 5.71 7.24 3.57
C THR A 122 4.92 8.48 3.16
N LEU A 123 4.39 9.26 4.10
CA LEU A 123 3.80 10.57 3.80
C LEU A 123 4.83 11.60 3.32
N ARG A 124 6.07 11.51 3.77
CA ARG A 124 7.14 12.43 3.36
C ARG A 124 7.66 12.13 1.94
N TYR A 125 7.86 10.87 1.61
CA TYR A 125 8.54 10.47 0.37
C TYR A 125 7.61 9.92 -0.71
N PHE A 126 6.43 9.41 -0.34
CA PHE A 126 5.48 8.71 -1.22
C PHE A 126 4.07 9.29 -1.09
N ARG A 127 3.97 10.61 -0.84
CA ARG A 127 2.68 11.31 -0.67
C ARG A 127 1.77 11.14 -1.89
N ASP A 128 2.36 11.10 -3.07
CA ASP A 128 1.69 10.85 -4.34
C ASP A 128 0.92 9.53 -4.36
N GLU A 129 1.44 8.47 -3.73
CA GLU A 129 0.70 7.22 -3.60
C GLU A 129 -0.55 7.38 -2.72
N TYR A 130 -0.47 8.10 -1.60
CA TYR A 130 -1.65 8.41 -0.77
C TYR A 130 -2.68 9.20 -1.56
N GLU A 131 -2.24 10.20 -2.31
CA GLU A 131 -3.14 11.01 -3.15
C GLU A 131 -3.80 10.18 -4.25
N ALA A 132 -3.09 9.26 -4.89
CA ALA A 132 -3.66 8.34 -5.87
C ALA A 132 -4.73 7.42 -5.25
N HIS A 133 -4.52 6.94 -4.03
CA HIS A 133 -5.51 6.11 -3.32
C HIS A 133 -6.75 6.93 -2.94
N ILE A 134 -6.57 8.19 -2.52
CA ILE A 134 -7.66 9.04 -2.04
C ILE A 134 -8.46 9.64 -3.20
N LYS A 135 -7.79 10.29 -4.17
CA LYS A 135 -8.41 11.07 -5.25
C LYS A 135 -8.77 10.19 -6.45
N ASP A 136 -7.82 9.38 -6.92
CA ASP A 136 -7.99 8.57 -8.14
C ASP A 136 -8.62 7.21 -7.85
N LYS A 137 -8.79 6.86 -6.57
CA LYS A 137 -9.27 5.54 -6.11
C LYS A 137 -8.51 4.40 -6.79
N ARG A 138 -7.20 4.58 -6.87
CA ARG A 138 -6.29 3.72 -7.62
C ARG A 138 -5.05 3.40 -6.78
N CYS A 139 -4.61 2.15 -6.84
CA CYS A 139 -3.33 1.72 -6.26
C CYS A 139 -2.26 1.64 -7.36
N PRO A 140 -1.24 2.51 -7.38
CA PRO A 140 -0.20 2.50 -8.41
C PRO A 140 0.52 1.15 -8.55
N ALA A 141 0.85 0.52 -7.42
CA ALA A 141 1.48 -0.79 -7.35
C ALA A 141 0.52 -1.97 -7.64
N GLY A 142 -0.80 -1.73 -7.61
CA GLY A 142 -1.80 -2.77 -7.87
C GLY A 142 -1.87 -3.87 -6.80
N VAL A 143 -1.56 -3.53 -5.54
CA VAL A 143 -1.63 -4.45 -4.38
C VAL A 143 -3.00 -4.39 -3.71
N CYS A 144 -3.54 -3.19 -3.52
CA CYS A 144 -4.81 -2.98 -2.80
C CYS A 144 -6.01 -3.40 -3.64
N LYS A 145 -6.50 -4.64 -3.46
CA LYS A 145 -7.59 -5.26 -4.25
C LYS A 145 -8.82 -4.38 -4.44
N ALA A 146 -9.21 -3.62 -3.40
CA ALA A 146 -10.39 -2.76 -3.47
C ALA A 146 -10.26 -1.68 -4.56
N LEU A 147 -9.04 -1.19 -4.79
CA LEU A 147 -8.71 -0.10 -5.72
C LEU A 147 -8.34 -0.56 -7.12
N ILE A 148 -8.27 -1.87 -7.35
CA ILE A 148 -7.91 -2.41 -8.66
C ILE A 148 -9.17 -2.53 -9.52
N THR A 149 -9.07 -2.14 -10.79
CA THR A 149 -10.09 -2.36 -11.80
C THR A 149 -9.45 -2.98 -13.04
N TYR A 150 -10.01 -4.10 -13.49
CA TYR A 150 -9.60 -4.72 -14.75
C TYR A 150 -10.45 -4.20 -15.91
N SER A 151 -9.80 -3.96 -17.04
CA SER A 151 -10.46 -3.61 -18.31
C SER A 151 -9.77 -4.32 -19.46
N ILE A 152 -10.48 -4.51 -20.57
CA ILE A 152 -9.94 -5.20 -21.75
C ILE A 152 -9.74 -4.16 -22.84
N ASP A 153 -8.53 -4.14 -23.39
CA ASP A 153 -8.15 -3.40 -24.58
C ASP A 153 -8.65 -4.16 -25.81
N GLU A 154 -9.66 -3.60 -26.47
CA GLU A 154 -10.30 -4.22 -27.63
C GLU A 154 -9.37 -4.33 -28.84
N GLU A 155 -8.39 -3.43 -28.96
CA GLU A 155 -7.46 -3.42 -30.10
C GLU A 155 -6.38 -4.50 -29.95
N LYS A 156 -5.94 -4.76 -28.71
CA LYS A 156 -4.90 -5.75 -28.41
C LYS A 156 -5.45 -7.15 -28.19
N CYS A 157 -6.74 -7.30 -27.87
CA CYS A 157 -7.32 -8.58 -27.52
C CYS A 157 -7.70 -9.39 -28.79
N PRO A 158 -7.00 -10.50 -29.12
CA PRO A 158 -7.33 -11.31 -30.29
C PRO A 158 -8.52 -12.27 -30.05
N GLY A 159 -9.04 -12.34 -28.83
CA GLY A 159 -10.06 -13.32 -28.43
C GLY A 159 -9.49 -14.74 -28.30
N CYS A 160 -8.34 -14.90 -27.65
CA CYS A 160 -7.71 -16.22 -27.48
C CYS A 160 -8.40 -17.13 -26.45
N GLY A 161 -9.26 -16.57 -25.59
CA GLY A 161 -10.03 -17.31 -24.57
C GLY A 161 -9.22 -17.82 -23.37
N MET A 162 -7.93 -17.51 -23.25
CA MET A 162 -7.10 -17.97 -22.11
C MET A 162 -7.59 -17.39 -20.77
N CYS A 163 -7.88 -16.08 -20.76
CA CYS A 163 -8.41 -15.39 -19.58
C CYS A 163 -9.79 -15.89 -19.14
N VAL A 164 -10.59 -16.48 -20.05
CA VAL A 164 -11.89 -17.08 -19.74
C VAL A 164 -11.72 -18.36 -18.94
N LYS A 165 -10.76 -19.21 -19.34
CA LYS A 165 -10.49 -20.50 -18.67
C LYS A 165 -9.97 -20.33 -17.25
N ASP A 166 -9.10 -19.34 -17.05
CA ASP A 166 -8.43 -19.12 -15.77
C ASP A 166 -9.24 -18.19 -14.85
N CYS A 167 -10.43 -17.73 -15.29
CA CYS A 167 -11.31 -16.94 -14.45
C CYS A 167 -12.07 -17.85 -13.45
N PRO A 168 -11.82 -17.76 -12.14
CA PRO A 168 -12.43 -18.66 -11.15
C PRO A 168 -13.94 -18.43 -10.95
N VAL A 169 -14.47 -17.31 -11.44
CA VAL A 169 -15.85 -16.87 -11.26
C VAL A 169 -16.59 -16.65 -12.58
N GLU A 170 -15.98 -17.10 -13.70
CA GLU A 170 -16.57 -17.00 -15.05
C GLU A 170 -17.04 -15.57 -15.40
N ALA A 171 -16.32 -14.56 -14.91
CA ALA A 171 -16.62 -13.15 -15.15
C ALA A 171 -16.24 -12.69 -16.57
N ILE A 172 -15.56 -13.51 -17.36
CA ILE A 172 -15.12 -13.15 -18.72
C ILE A 172 -15.86 -14.03 -19.72
N THR A 173 -16.54 -13.39 -20.67
CA THR A 173 -17.29 -14.07 -21.73
C THR A 173 -16.50 -14.07 -23.03
N ASP A 174 -16.36 -15.25 -23.63
CA ASP A 174 -15.80 -15.41 -24.97
C ASP A 174 -16.87 -15.05 -26.03
N MET A 175 -16.54 -14.11 -26.92
CA MET A 175 -17.41 -13.68 -28.02
C MET A 175 -17.10 -14.41 -29.34
N GLY A 176 -16.17 -15.36 -29.34
CA GLY A 176 -15.78 -16.17 -30.49
C GLY A 176 -14.51 -15.66 -31.19
N LYS A 177 -14.10 -16.37 -32.26
CA LYS A 177 -12.83 -16.12 -32.97
C LYS A 177 -12.72 -14.67 -33.46
N LYS A 178 -11.60 -14.01 -33.11
CA LYS A 178 -11.24 -12.63 -33.50
C LYS A 178 -12.13 -11.51 -32.92
N LYS A 179 -12.86 -11.76 -31.83
CA LYS A 179 -13.55 -10.70 -31.08
C LYS A 179 -12.92 -10.52 -29.70
N PRO A 180 -12.87 -9.28 -29.18
CA PRO A 180 -12.42 -9.06 -27.81
C PRO A 180 -13.35 -9.77 -26.83
N VAL A 181 -12.76 -10.30 -25.76
CA VAL A 181 -13.52 -10.86 -24.64
C VAL A 181 -14.23 -9.74 -23.87
N ILE A 182 -15.34 -10.05 -23.21
CA ILE A 182 -16.09 -9.08 -22.40
C ILE A 182 -15.94 -9.45 -20.93
N LEU A 183 -15.47 -8.50 -20.11
CA LEU A 183 -15.37 -8.65 -18.66
C LEU A 183 -16.62 -8.07 -18.00
N ASP A 184 -17.35 -8.92 -17.30
CA ASP A 184 -18.41 -8.55 -16.37
C ASP A 184 -17.79 -8.06 -15.05
N ARG A 185 -17.92 -6.75 -14.79
CA ARG A 185 -17.35 -6.12 -13.61
C ARG A 185 -18.08 -6.48 -12.32
N GLU A 186 -19.36 -6.84 -12.39
CA GLU A 186 -20.15 -7.19 -11.21
C GLU A 186 -19.77 -8.57 -10.68
N LYS A 187 -19.42 -9.50 -11.58
CA LYS A 187 -18.92 -10.83 -11.21
C LYS A 187 -17.43 -10.86 -10.87
N CYS A 188 -16.66 -9.86 -11.30
CA CYS A 188 -15.22 -9.87 -11.15
C CYS A 188 -14.79 -9.72 -9.68
N ILE A 189 -14.17 -10.77 -9.13
CA ILE A 189 -13.57 -10.75 -7.78
C ILE A 189 -12.16 -10.14 -7.74
N LYS A 190 -11.71 -9.51 -8.83
CA LYS A 190 -10.42 -8.82 -8.94
C LYS A 190 -9.18 -9.67 -8.59
N CYS A 191 -9.23 -10.97 -8.89
CA CYS A 191 -8.18 -11.94 -8.52
C CYS A 191 -6.85 -11.79 -9.28
N GLY A 192 -6.82 -11.09 -10.42
CA GLY A 192 -5.59 -10.91 -11.22
C GLY A 192 -5.28 -12.03 -12.22
N ALA A 193 -5.91 -13.21 -12.12
CA ALA A 193 -5.63 -14.34 -12.99
C ALA A 193 -5.70 -14.01 -14.50
N CYS A 194 -6.67 -13.17 -14.91
CA CYS A 194 -6.81 -12.75 -16.30
C CYS A 194 -5.67 -11.85 -16.80
N TYR A 195 -5.06 -11.06 -15.91
CA TYR A 195 -3.93 -10.18 -16.20
C TYR A 195 -2.66 -10.98 -16.39
N ASP A 196 -2.37 -11.91 -15.47
CA ASP A 196 -1.13 -12.71 -15.47
C ASP A 196 -1.02 -13.61 -16.70
N VAL A 197 -2.14 -14.15 -17.17
CA VAL A 197 -2.17 -15.04 -18.35
C VAL A 197 -2.13 -14.29 -19.67
N CYS A 198 -2.37 -12.97 -19.66
CA CYS A 198 -2.49 -12.17 -20.86
C CYS A 198 -1.11 -11.77 -21.43
N LYS A 199 -0.53 -12.65 -22.24
CA LYS A 199 0.79 -12.42 -22.88
C LYS A 199 0.85 -11.21 -23.82
N LEU A 200 -0.30 -10.73 -24.31
CA LEU A 200 -0.39 -9.58 -25.22
C LEU A 200 -0.64 -8.26 -24.49
N GLY A 201 -0.77 -8.28 -23.15
CA GLY A 201 -1.06 -7.08 -22.36
C GLY A 201 -2.40 -6.44 -22.73
N ALA A 202 -3.37 -7.23 -23.19
CA ALA A 202 -4.70 -6.77 -23.55
C ALA A 202 -5.62 -6.60 -22.32
N VAL A 203 -5.27 -7.20 -21.18
CA VAL A 203 -5.94 -6.93 -19.90
C VAL A 203 -5.19 -5.80 -19.23
N ILE A 204 -5.86 -4.66 -19.03
CA ILE A 204 -5.31 -3.48 -18.37
C ILE A 204 -5.75 -3.51 -16.90
N ARG A 205 -4.77 -3.51 -16.00
CA ARG A 205 -4.94 -3.27 -14.56
C ARG A 205 -4.88 -1.75 -14.33
N LYS A 206 -6.01 -1.15 -13.97
CA LYS A 206 -6.08 0.25 -13.51
C LYS A 206 -6.14 0.25 -11.99
#